data_AF-A0A9X4P8T5-F1
#
_entry.id   AF-A0A9X4P8T5-F1
#
_cell.length_a   1.000
_cell.length_b   1.000
_cell.length_c   1.000
_cell.angle_alpha   90.00
_cell.angle_beta   90.00
_cell.angle_gamma   90.00
#
_symmetry.space_group_name_H-M   'P 1'
#
loop_
_entity.id
_entity.type
_entity.pdbx_description
1 polymer ?
#
loop_
_entity_poly.entity_id
_entity_poly.type
_entity_poly.pdbx_seq_one_letter_code
_entity_poly.pdbx_strand_id
1 'polypeptide(L)'
;MTKELTKEQWHDVRMTLRIILRNKKDAKRSELVNKAMLNIKDEDDRKIFKHYYIDGWGIIKITMCMYYSKSAVIARNNKATRQFAEAYDDGHLLNMFHD
;
A
#
# COMPACT_ATOMS: atom_id res chain seq x y z
N MET A 1 -20.77 -8.63 -6.39
CA MET A 1 -20.36 -7.45 -5.61
C MET A 1 -19.33 -7.92 -4.61
N THR A 2 -18.06 -7.56 -4.79
CA THR A 2 -17.04 -7.78 -3.75
C THR A 2 -17.41 -6.93 -2.54
N LYS A 3 -17.57 -7.57 -1.38
CA LYS A 3 -17.98 -6.93 -0.13
C LYS A 3 -16.91 -5.90 0.26
N GLU A 4 -17.26 -4.65 0.55
CA GLU A 4 -16.25 -3.68 1.01
C GLU A 4 -15.68 -4.11 2.37
N LEU A 5 -14.35 -4.08 2.49
CA LEU A 5 -13.66 -4.38 3.75
C LEU A 5 -13.94 -3.29 4.80
N THR A 6 -14.07 -3.70 6.06
CA THR A 6 -14.19 -2.78 7.20
C THR A 6 -12.90 -2.01 7.46
N LYS A 7 -12.97 -0.97 8.31
CA LYS A 7 -11.79 -0.19 8.71
C LYS A 7 -10.73 -1.05 9.42
N GLU A 8 -11.16 -2.03 10.21
CA GLU A 8 -10.30 -2.97 10.93
C GLU A 8 -9.63 -3.95 9.96
N GLN A 9 -10.38 -4.52 9.02
CA GLN A 9 -9.80 -5.38 7.98
C GLN A 9 -8.76 -4.61 7.15
N TRP A 10 -9.04 -3.36 6.76
CA TRP A 10 -8.05 -2.51 6.13
C TRP A 10 -6.84 -2.19 7.00
N HIS A 11 -7.00 -2.15 8.32
CA HIS A 11 -5.87 -2.01 9.24
C HIS A 11 -4.97 -3.25 9.17
N ASP A 12 -5.57 -4.43 9.17
CA ASP A 12 -4.83 -5.70 9.10
C ASP A 12 -4.12 -5.86 7.75
N VAL A 13 -4.77 -5.51 6.63
CA VAL A 13 -4.13 -5.42 5.31
C VAL A 13 -2.87 -4.55 5.36
N ARG A 14 -2.96 -3.34 5.93
CA ARG A 14 -1.82 -2.42 6.04
C ARG A 14 -0.71 -3.01 6.91
N MET A 15 -1.04 -3.67 8.01
CA MET A 15 -0.06 -4.31 8.89
C MET A 15 0.66 -5.46 8.19
N THR A 16 -0.09 -6.33 7.52
CA THR A 16 0.45 -7.44 6.73
C THR A 16 1.37 -6.93 5.63
N LEU A 17 0.97 -5.90 4.87
CA LEU A 17 1.81 -5.30 3.84
C LEU A 17 3.10 -4.70 4.41
N ARG A 18 3.06 -4.06 5.59
CA ARG A 18 4.29 -3.61 6.25
C ARG A 18 5.21 -4.78 6.59
N ILE A 19 4.69 -5.89 7.08
CA ILE A 19 5.50 -7.08 7.41
C ILE A 19 6.14 -7.64 6.14
N ILE A 20 5.35 -7.83 5.08
CA ILE A 20 5.81 -8.42 3.82
C ILE A 20 6.85 -7.52 3.13
N LEU A 21 6.54 -6.24 2.95
CA LEU A 21 7.31 -5.33 2.10
C LEU A 21 8.51 -4.71 2.82
N ARG A 22 8.42 -4.47 4.14
CA ARG A 22 9.48 -3.79 4.90
C ARG A 22 10.57 -4.75 5.37
N ASN A 23 10.22 -6.00 5.67
CA ASN A 23 11.18 -6.97 6.23
C ASN A 23 11.93 -7.76 5.15
N LYS A 24 11.43 -7.81 3.92
CA LYS A 24 12.13 -8.48 2.81
C LYS A 24 12.98 -7.47 2.04
N LYS A 25 14.32 -7.56 2.22
CA LYS A 25 15.30 -6.71 1.49
C LYS A 25 15.11 -6.74 -0.03
N ASP A 26 14.65 -7.88 -0.56
CA ASP A 26 14.40 -8.08 -1.99
C ASP A 26 12.94 -7.84 -2.42
N ALA A 27 12.08 -7.27 -1.56
CA ALA A 27 10.70 -6.95 -1.95
C ALA A 27 10.65 -6.05 -3.21
N LYS A 28 11.65 -5.17 -3.38
CA LYS A 28 11.86 -4.32 -4.57
C LYS A 28 12.17 -5.10 -5.85
N ARG A 29 12.69 -6.32 -5.72
CA ARG A 29 13.04 -7.22 -6.84
C ARG A 29 11.92 -8.21 -7.16
N SER A 30 10.90 -8.31 -6.30
CA SER A 30 9.76 -9.19 -6.53
C SER A 30 8.96 -8.70 -7.74
N GLU A 31 8.79 -9.58 -8.72
CA GLU A 31 7.95 -9.32 -9.90
C GLU A 31 6.50 -9.04 -9.50
N LEU A 32 5.96 -9.76 -8.50
CA LEU A 32 4.62 -9.54 -7.97
C LEU A 32 4.44 -8.13 -7.41
N VAL A 33 5.41 -7.66 -6.63
CA VAL A 33 5.37 -6.29 -6.06
C VAL A 33 5.45 -5.26 -7.18
N ASN A 34 6.36 -5.45 -8.14
CA ASN A 34 6.52 -4.51 -9.25
C ASN A 34 5.28 -4.45 -10.14
N LYS A 35 4.64 -5.58 -10.44
CA LYS A 35 3.35 -5.63 -11.16
C LYS A 35 2.26 -4.91 -10.38
N ALA A 36 2.11 -5.18 -9.08
CA ALA A 36 1.10 -4.53 -8.24
C ALA A 36 1.32 -3.01 -8.11
N MET A 37 2.57 -2.54 -8.09
CA MET A 37 2.90 -1.10 -8.09
C MET A 37 2.43 -0.38 -9.36
N LEU A 38 2.42 -1.06 -10.52
CA LEU A 38 1.92 -0.48 -11.77
C LEU A 38 0.41 -0.26 -11.74
N ASN A 39 -0.34 -1.00 -10.91
CA ASN A 39 -1.77 -0.80 -10.74
C ASN A 39 -2.12 0.49 -9.97
N ILE A 40 -1.15 1.06 -9.24
CA ILE A 40 -1.33 2.36 -8.61
C ILE A 40 -1.28 3.43 -9.70
N LYS A 41 -2.43 4.02 -10.02
CA LYS A 41 -2.63 4.84 -11.24
C LYS A 41 -1.96 6.20 -11.17
N ASP A 42 -2.05 6.84 -10.00
CA ASP A 42 -1.51 8.18 -9.76
C ASP A 42 -0.04 8.07 -9.32
N GLU A 43 0.84 8.85 -9.95
CA GLU A 43 2.28 8.76 -9.71
C GLU A 43 2.66 9.18 -8.29
N ASP A 44 1.98 10.18 -7.72
CA ASP A 44 2.24 10.65 -6.37
C ASP A 44 1.72 9.64 -5.33
N ASP A 45 0.55 9.06 -5.57
CA ASP A 45 0.02 7.94 -4.77
C ASP A 45 1.02 6.76 -4.76
N ARG A 46 1.61 6.45 -5.92
CA ARG A 46 2.62 5.39 -6.08
C ARG A 46 3.92 5.73 -5.34
N LYS A 47 4.40 6.98 -5.44
CA LYS A 47 5.58 7.47 -4.71
C LYS A 47 5.36 7.42 -3.20
N ILE A 48 4.21 7.89 -2.71
CA ILE A 48 3.85 7.83 -1.28
C ILE A 48 3.83 6.39 -0.79
N PHE A 49 3.18 5.47 -1.52
CA PHE A 49 3.15 4.05 -1.16
C PHE A 49 4.57 3.46 -1.08
N LYS A 50 5.39 3.71 -2.10
CA LYS A 50 6.79 3.24 -2.14
C LYS A 50 7.57 3.75 -0.92
N HIS A 51 7.51 5.04 -0.64
CA HIS A 51 8.22 5.61 0.50
C HIS A 51 7.76 5.01 1.81
N TYR A 52 6.46 4.79 1.96
CA TYR A 52 5.89 4.28 3.20
C TYR A 52 6.19 2.79 3.44
N TYR A 53 5.87 1.92 2.49
CA TYR A 53 5.97 0.47 2.68
C TYR A 53 7.34 -0.10 2.33
N ILE A 54 8.03 0.50 1.36
CA ILE A 54 9.25 -0.08 0.78
C ILE A 54 10.50 0.65 1.28
N ASP A 55 10.49 1.98 1.33
CA ASP A 55 11.63 2.75 1.86
C ASP A 55 11.54 2.98 3.38
N GLY A 56 10.41 2.61 4.01
CA GLY A 56 10.21 2.64 5.46
C GLY A 56 10.07 4.03 6.06
N TRP A 57 9.68 5.03 5.27
CA TRP A 57 9.45 6.39 5.75
C TRP A 57 8.16 6.47 6.57
N GLY A 58 8.22 7.19 7.70
CA GLY A 58 7.01 7.53 8.46
C GLY A 58 6.19 8.63 7.77
N ILE A 59 4.90 8.73 8.10
CA ILE A 59 3.98 9.73 7.52
C ILE A 59 4.53 11.16 7.66
N ILE A 60 5.10 11.51 8.82
CA ILE A 60 5.65 12.86 9.07
C ILE A 60 6.80 13.18 8.09
N LYS A 61 7.68 12.22 7.83
CA LYS A 61 8.77 12.41 6.87
C LYS A 61 8.23 12.62 5.46
N ILE A 62 7.23 11.82 5.06
CA ILE A 62 6.58 11.96 3.75
C ILE A 62 5.92 13.33 3.61
N THR A 63 5.21 13.82 4.63
CA THR A 63 4.57 15.14 4.59
C THR A 63 5.59 16.26 4.37
N MET A 64 6.75 16.18 5.04
CA MET A 64 7.80 17.19 4.91
C MET A 64 8.52 17.12 3.56
N CYS A 65 8.84 15.92 3.08
CA CYS A 65 9.63 15.75 1.85
C CYS A 65 8.81 15.88 0.56
N MET A 66 7.50 15.62 0.62
CA MET A 66 6.61 15.68 -0.55
C MET A 66 5.63 16.86 -0.50
N TYR A 67 5.75 17.75 0.49
CA TYR A 67 4.96 18.98 0.62
C TYR A 67 3.43 18.76 0.62
N TYR A 68 2.98 17.65 1.20
CA TYR A 68 1.56 17.36 1.41
C TYR A 68 1.18 17.51 2.88
N SER A 69 -0.09 17.87 3.12
CA SER A 69 -0.68 17.79 4.46
C SER A 69 -0.74 16.33 4.93
N LYS A 70 -0.73 16.12 6.25
CA LYS A 70 -0.87 14.79 6.87
C LYS A 70 -2.13 14.07 6.39
N SER A 71 -3.25 14.77 6.29
CA SER A 71 -4.51 14.19 5.82
C SER A 71 -4.42 13.75 4.36
N ALA A 72 -3.80 14.55 3.50
CA ALA A 72 -3.57 14.20 2.09
C ALA A 72 -2.68 12.95 1.95
N VAL A 73 -1.57 12.87 2.69
CA VAL A 73 -0.70 11.68 2.66
C VAL A 73 -1.45 10.42 3.10
N ILE A 74 -2.24 10.50 4.17
CA ILE A 74 -3.02 9.34 4.64
C ILE A 74 -4.06 8.90 3.60
N ALA A 75 -4.82 9.85 3.03
CA ALA A 75 -5.84 9.55 2.03
C ALA A 75 -5.23 8.92 0.76
N ARG A 76 -4.16 9.53 0.24
CA ARG A 76 -3.40 9.04 -0.92
C ARG A 76 -2.82 7.66 -0.67
N ASN A 77 -2.18 7.44 0.48
CA ASN A 77 -1.60 6.15 0.83
C ASN A 77 -2.68 5.06 1.00
N ASN A 78 -3.85 5.39 1.56
CA ASN A 78 -4.96 4.44 1.66
C ASN A 78 -5.50 4.04 0.28
N LYS A 79 -5.67 5.02 -0.62
CA LYS A 79 -6.07 4.77 -2.01
C LYS A 79 -5.04 3.91 -2.75
N ALA A 80 -3.75 4.25 -2.63
CA ALA A 80 -2.66 3.48 -3.20
C ALA A 80 -2.61 2.05 -2.65
N THR A 81 -2.81 1.89 -1.34
CA THR A 81 -2.83 0.57 -0.68
C THR A 81 -3.94 -0.31 -1.24
N ARG A 82 -5.13 0.24 -1.50
CA ARG A 82 -6.24 -0.48 -2.11
C ARG A 82 -5.89 -0.97 -3.51
N GLN A 83 -5.44 -0.07 -4.38
CA GLN A 83 -5.04 -0.41 -5.75
C GLN A 83 -3.92 -1.45 -5.78
N PHE A 84 -2.95 -1.33 -4.87
CA PHE A 84 -1.89 -2.32 -4.74
C PHE A 84 -2.46 -3.69 -4.31
N ALA A 85 -3.27 -3.73 -3.26
CA ALA A 85 -3.80 -4.98 -2.70
C ALA A 85 -4.73 -5.72 -3.68
N GLU A 86 -5.48 -5.00 -4.53
CA GLU A 86 -6.31 -5.59 -5.59
C GLU A 86 -5.49 -6.32 -6.67
N ALA A 87 -4.25 -5.90 -6.90
CA ALA A 87 -3.37 -6.49 -7.92
C ALA A 87 -2.28 -7.40 -7.34
N TYR A 88 -2.00 -7.29 -6.05
CA TYR A 88 -0.97 -8.08 -5.39
C TYR A 88 -1.46 -9.51 -5.19
N ASP A 89 -0.74 -10.47 -5.79
CA ASP A 89 -1.03 -11.90 -5.67
C ASP A 89 -2.49 -12.21 -6.02
N ASP A 90 -2.97 -11.65 -7.15
CA ASP A 90 -4.35 -11.79 -7.64
C ASP A 90 -5.43 -11.46 -6.60
N GLY A 91 -5.15 -10.48 -5.73
CA GLY A 91 -6.06 -10.03 -4.69
C GLY A 91 -6.15 -10.98 -3.50
N HIS A 92 -5.24 -11.95 -3.36
CA HIS A 92 -5.25 -12.94 -2.28
C HIS A 92 -5.33 -12.30 -0.88
N LEU A 93 -4.66 -11.16 -0.72
CA LEU A 93 -4.64 -10.38 0.52
C LEU A 93 -6.00 -9.77 0.88
N LEU A 94 -6.92 -9.64 -0.08
CA LEU A 94 -8.30 -9.22 0.15
C LEU A 94 -9.22 -10.42 0.31
N ASN A 95 -8.98 -11.49 -0.46
CA ASN A 95 -9.75 -12.73 -0.42
C ASN A 95 -9.70 -13.42 0.95
N MET A 96 -8.67 -13.17 1.78
CA MET A 96 -8.63 -13.68 3.16
C MET A 96 -9.78 -13.18 4.06
N PHE A 97 -10.57 -12.21 3.61
CA PHE A 97 -11.75 -11.69 4.32
C PHE A 97 -13.07 -11.99 3.59
N HIS A 98 -13.00 -12.72 2.49
CA HIS A 98 -14.15 -13.09 1.67
C HIS A 98 -14.23 -14.61 1.67
N ASP A 99 -15.04 -15.15 2.59
CA ASP A 99 -15.44 -16.56 2.62
C ASP A 99 -16.34 -16.90 1.42
#